data_AF-A0A4U1F5G5-F1
#
_entry.id   AF-A0A4U1F5G5-F1
#
_cell.length_a   1.000
_cell.length_b   1.000
_cell.length_c   1.000
_cell.angle_alpha   90.00
_cell.angle_beta   90.00
_cell.angle_gamma   90.00
#
_symmetry.space_group_name_H-M   'P 1'
#
loop_
_entity.id
_entity.type
_entity.pdbx_description
1 polymer ?
#
loop_
_entity_poly.entity_id
_entity_poly.type
_entity_poly.pdbx_seq_one_letter_code
_entity_poly.pdbx_strand_id
1 'polypeptide(L)'
;LDPEAGLRSPTAHARLEARSLPAYVRGPAEQRKGGARESPVVAAVMAATPYTPLKGGFSNVWFDRFQISNDCPEHLESIDVMCQVLTDLIDGEVKSGIKKNRILLGGFSMGGCMAMHLAYRNHQDVAGVFALSSFLNKTSAVYQALQKSDGVLPELFQCHGTADELVLHSWGEETNSVLKSL
;
A
#
# COMPACT_ATOMS: atom_id res chain seq x y z
N LEU A 1 9.05 48.36 -30.90
CA LEU A 1 10.28 47.74 -30.35
C LEU A 1 9.83 46.65 -29.41
N ASP A 2 9.91 45.42 -29.93
CA ASP A 2 9.73 44.06 -29.39
C ASP A 2 8.68 43.71 -28.32
N PRO A 3 7.72 42.81 -28.62
CA PRO A 3 6.86 42.10 -27.68
C PRO A 3 7.27 40.61 -27.58
N GLU A 4 8.17 40.23 -26.67
CA GLU A 4 8.39 38.84 -26.21
C GLU A 4 9.54 38.82 -25.18
N ALA A 5 9.22 38.68 -23.89
CA ALA A 5 10.20 38.26 -22.89
C ALA A 5 9.50 37.61 -21.69
N GLY A 6 9.41 36.27 -21.72
CA GLY A 6 9.54 35.49 -20.49
C GLY A 6 8.40 34.57 -20.07
N LEU A 7 7.97 33.65 -20.93
CA LEU A 7 7.61 32.31 -20.46
C LEU A 7 8.86 31.69 -19.79
N ARG A 8 8.82 31.39 -18.48
CA ARG A 8 9.47 30.21 -17.88
C ARG A 8 8.72 29.75 -16.64
N SER A 9 8.17 28.56 -16.71
CA SER A 9 7.79 27.74 -15.56
C SER A 9 9.02 27.48 -14.67
N PRO A 10 8.84 27.32 -13.35
CA PRO A 10 9.70 26.47 -12.57
C PRO A 10 8.98 25.15 -12.32
N THR A 11 9.24 24.18 -13.21
CA THR A 11 9.20 22.76 -12.87
C THR A 11 10.29 22.52 -11.83
N ALA A 12 9.93 22.68 -10.56
CA ALA A 12 10.78 22.25 -9.46
C ALA A 12 10.55 20.74 -9.28
N HIS A 13 11.32 19.95 -10.02
CA HIS A 13 11.59 18.56 -9.68
C HIS A 13 12.29 18.54 -8.31
N ALA A 14 11.50 18.45 -7.23
CA ALA A 14 12.03 18.11 -5.93
C ALA A 14 12.33 16.60 -5.94
N ARG A 15 13.58 16.29 -6.27
CA ARG A 15 14.19 14.97 -6.12
C ARG A 15 14.16 14.63 -4.63
N LEU A 16 13.17 13.84 -4.21
CA LEU A 16 13.11 13.26 -2.88
C LEU A 16 14.30 12.32 -2.69
N GLU A 17 15.36 12.82 -2.05
CA GLU A 17 16.40 11.94 -1.52
C GLU A 17 15.78 11.07 -0.43
N ALA A 18 15.70 9.77 -0.71
CA ALA A 18 15.23 8.74 0.21
C ALA A 18 16.11 8.71 1.45
N ARG A 19 15.73 9.49 2.48
CA ARG A 19 16.28 9.33 3.82
C ARG A 19 15.84 7.95 4.32
N SER A 20 16.83 7.18 4.76
CA SER A 20 16.71 5.80 5.26
C SER A 20 15.45 5.58 6.09
N LEU A 21 14.52 4.76 5.60
CA LEU A 21 13.33 4.32 6.31
C LEU A 21 13.72 3.32 7.41
N PRO A 22 13.49 3.58 8.70
CA PRO A 22 13.68 2.57 9.72
C PRO A 22 12.36 1.83 9.97
N ALA A 23 12.29 0.53 9.61
CA ALA A 23 11.59 -0.54 10.36
C ALA A 23 11.65 -1.92 9.65
N TYR A 24 12.79 -2.34 9.09
CA TYR A 24 12.99 -3.76 8.78
C TYR A 24 13.27 -4.52 10.08
N VAL A 25 12.23 -5.03 10.75
CA VAL A 25 12.39 -5.94 11.88
C VAL A 25 12.52 -7.36 11.34
N ARG A 26 13.74 -7.75 10.98
CA ARG A 26 14.08 -9.16 10.80
C ARG A 26 14.15 -9.79 12.18
N GLY A 27 13.18 -10.63 12.53
CA GLY A 27 13.40 -11.62 13.58
C GLY A 27 14.61 -12.48 13.21
N PRO A 28 15.50 -12.86 14.15
CA PRO A 28 16.73 -13.58 13.81
C PRO A 28 16.40 -14.84 13.02
N ALA A 29 16.94 -14.92 11.80
CA ALA A 29 16.94 -16.14 11.02
C ALA A 29 17.91 -17.12 11.67
N GLU A 30 17.40 -17.90 12.62
CA GLU A 30 18.17 -18.95 13.24
C GLU A 30 18.45 -20.02 12.19
N GLN A 31 19.73 -20.20 11.81
CA GLN A 31 20.16 -21.31 10.96
C GLN A 31 19.95 -22.63 11.73
N ARG A 32 18.73 -23.17 11.68
CA ARG A 32 18.43 -24.47 12.27
C ARG A 32 18.58 -25.53 11.19
N LYS A 33 19.58 -26.41 11.38
CA LYS A 33 19.70 -27.67 10.63
C LYS A 33 18.50 -28.55 10.98
N GLY A 34 17.68 -28.86 9.99
CA GLY A 34 16.69 -29.95 10.04
C GLY A 34 15.23 -29.50 10.01
N GLY A 35 14.50 -29.98 9.00
CA GLY A 35 13.04 -30.05 8.96
C GLY A 35 12.32 -28.72 8.75
N ALA A 36 11.72 -28.55 7.57
CA ALA A 36 10.94 -27.38 7.19
C ALA A 36 9.92 -26.95 8.26
N ARG A 37 10.18 -25.82 8.90
CA ARG A 37 9.16 -24.95 9.51
C ARG A 37 9.52 -23.53 9.11
N GLU A 38 8.93 -23.08 8.01
CA GLU A 38 9.06 -21.72 7.52
C GLU A 38 8.25 -20.79 8.45
N SER A 39 8.94 -19.91 9.16
CA SER A 39 8.29 -18.84 9.92
C SER A 39 7.75 -17.78 8.94
N PRO A 40 6.54 -17.23 9.16
CA PRO A 40 6.06 -16.11 8.36
C PRO A 40 6.98 -14.91 8.56
N VAL A 41 7.42 -14.30 7.45
CA VAL A 41 8.17 -13.04 7.48
C VAL A 41 7.16 -11.91 7.61
N VAL A 42 7.29 -11.09 8.65
CA VAL A 42 6.47 -9.89 8.86
C VAL A 42 7.37 -8.67 8.65
N ALA A 43 7.06 -7.89 7.61
CA ALA A 43 7.74 -6.63 7.34
C ALA A 43 6.74 -5.46 7.48
N ALA A 44 7.11 -4.44 8.24
CA ALA A 44 6.34 -3.21 8.38
C ALA A 44 7.24 -2.02 7.99
N VAL A 45 6.88 -1.28 6.95
CA VAL A 45 7.70 -0.19 6.42
C VAL A 45 6.88 1.10 6.44
N MET A 46 7.18 1.98 7.38
CA MET A 46 6.58 3.31 7.40
C MET A 46 7.67 4.37 7.32
N ALA A 47 7.35 5.47 6.67
CA ALA A 47 8.24 6.62 6.54
C ALA A 47 7.74 7.75 7.42
N ALA A 48 8.63 8.36 8.20
CA ALA A 48 8.36 9.65 8.79
C ALA A 48 8.32 10.71 7.67
N THR A 49 7.12 11.12 7.27
CA THR A 49 6.89 12.07 6.18
C THR A 49 5.83 13.11 6.58
N PRO A 50 5.82 14.32 6.00
CA PRO A 50 4.71 15.24 6.17
C PRO A 50 3.39 14.56 5.78
N TYR A 51 2.38 14.70 6.63
CA TYR A 51 1.06 14.10 6.42
C TYR A 51 -0.01 15.19 6.35
N THR A 52 -0.70 15.28 5.22
CA THR A 52 -1.66 16.35 4.92
C THR A 52 -2.79 16.46 5.96
N PRO A 53 -3.40 15.36 6.45
CA PRO A 53 -4.45 15.43 7.48
C PRO A 53 -3.94 15.93 8.84
N LEU A 54 -2.63 15.86 9.08
CA LEU A 54 -1.98 16.46 10.26
C LEU A 54 -1.40 17.85 9.97
N LYS A 55 -1.95 18.56 8.98
CA LYS A 55 -1.54 19.92 8.58
C LYS A 55 -0.04 20.00 8.24
N GLY A 56 0.48 18.95 7.60
CA GLY A 56 1.90 18.84 7.23
C GLY A 56 2.83 18.41 8.38
N GLY A 57 2.27 18.07 9.55
CA GLY A 57 3.04 17.44 10.62
C GLY A 57 3.64 16.10 10.18
N PHE A 58 4.84 15.79 10.70
CA PHE A 58 5.49 14.53 10.41
C PHE A 58 4.80 13.38 11.13
N SER A 59 4.53 12.30 10.40
CA SER A 59 3.98 11.06 10.94
C SER A 59 4.57 9.86 10.19
N ASN A 60 4.58 8.71 10.84
CA ASN A 60 4.95 7.44 10.21
C ASN A 60 3.74 6.93 9.43
N VAL A 61 3.70 7.20 8.13
CA VAL A 61 2.60 6.80 7.24
C VAL A 61 3.15 6.05 6.03
N TRP A 62 2.29 5.25 5.41
CA TRP A 62 2.61 4.53 4.17
C TRP A 62 2.52 5.44 2.95
N PHE A 63 1.50 6.31 2.94
CA PHE A 63 1.19 7.22 1.86
C PHE A 63 0.37 8.40 2.42
N ASP A 64 0.26 9.47 1.65
CA ASP A 64 -0.49 10.66 2.08
C ASP A 64 -1.99 10.53 1.77
N ARG A 65 -2.82 11.32 2.44
CA ARG A 65 -4.25 11.42 2.14
C ARG A 65 -4.63 12.88 2.07
N PHE A 66 -5.40 13.28 1.05
CA PHE A 66 -5.96 14.63 1.04
C PHE A 66 -6.92 14.82 2.22
N GLN A 67 -7.74 13.81 2.50
CA GLN A 67 -8.73 13.80 3.59
C GLN A 67 -8.90 12.37 4.14
N ILE A 68 -9.39 12.27 5.38
CA ILE A 68 -9.83 10.99 5.95
C ILE A 68 -11.29 10.75 5.50
N SER A 69 -11.44 10.28 4.27
CA SER A 69 -12.73 9.96 3.64
C SER A 69 -12.52 8.99 2.48
N ASN A 70 -13.53 8.16 2.18
CA ASN A 70 -13.56 7.36 0.95
C ASN A 70 -14.01 8.17 -0.27
N ASP A 71 -14.69 9.30 -0.05
CA ASP A 71 -15.25 10.20 -1.06
C ASP A 71 -14.28 11.33 -1.44
N CYS A 72 -13.02 10.97 -1.65
CA CYS A 72 -12.02 11.85 -2.24
C CYS A 72 -11.05 11.02 -3.09
N PRO A 73 -10.30 11.64 -4.02
CA PRO A 73 -9.21 10.96 -4.70
C PRO A 73 -8.18 10.41 -3.71
N GLU A 74 -7.52 9.32 -4.08
CA GLU A 74 -6.34 8.83 -3.40
C GLU A 74 -5.10 9.65 -3.80
N HIS A 75 -4.10 9.75 -2.92
CA HIS A 75 -2.83 10.40 -3.26
C HIS A 75 -1.91 9.42 -4.01
N LEU A 76 -2.30 9.09 -5.24
CA LEU A 76 -1.74 7.99 -6.02
C LEU A 76 -0.21 8.04 -6.17
N GLU A 77 0.37 9.23 -6.35
CA GLU A 77 1.84 9.39 -6.43
C GLU A 77 2.57 8.82 -5.20
N SER A 78 2.03 9.08 -4.00
CA SER A 78 2.64 8.61 -2.74
C SER A 78 2.40 7.12 -2.52
N ILE A 79 1.26 6.60 -3.00
CA ILE A 79 0.95 5.18 -2.99
C ILE A 79 1.90 4.43 -3.93
N ASP A 80 2.14 4.94 -5.14
CA ASP A 80 3.00 4.31 -6.13
C ASP A 80 4.47 4.28 -5.68
N VAL A 81 4.95 5.35 -5.05
CA VAL A 81 6.27 5.36 -4.40
C VAL A 81 6.38 4.25 -3.36
N MET A 82 5.37 4.09 -2.50
CA MET A 82 5.37 3.04 -1.48
C MET A 82 5.20 1.63 -2.08
N CYS A 83 4.41 1.48 -3.15
CA CYS A 83 4.34 0.22 -3.91
C CYS A 83 5.71 -0.21 -4.42
N GLN A 84 6.53 0.71 -4.92
CA GLN A 84 7.88 0.39 -5.38
C GLN A 84 8.77 -0.06 -4.20
N VAL A 85 8.77 0.69 -3.10
CA VAL A 85 9.54 0.33 -1.90
C VAL A 85 9.16 -1.06 -1.39
N LEU A 86 7.88 -1.39 -1.34
CA LEU A 86 7.40 -2.70 -0.90
C LEU A 86 7.66 -3.80 -1.93
N THR A 87 7.65 -3.47 -3.22
CA THR A 87 8.03 -4.40 -4.29
C THR A 87 9.49 -4.84 -4.12
N ASP A 88 10.39 -3.91 -3.82
CA ASP A 88 11.80 -4.23 -3.60
C ASP A 88 11.99 -5.19 -2.40
N LEU A 89 11.16 -5.08 -1.37
CA LEU A 89 11.15 -6.02 -0.23
C LEU A 89 10.63 -7.39 -0.64
N ILE A 90 9.52 -7.46 -1.38
CA ILE A 90 8.97 -8.71 -1.89
C ILE A 90 10.01 -9.42 -2.77
N ASP A 91 10.68 -8.68 -3.66
CA ASP A 91 11.72 -9.23 -4.53
C ASP A 91 12.93 -9.72 -3.73
N GLY A 92 13.25 -9.06 -2.60
CA GLY A 92 14.23 -9.54 -1.63
C GLY A 92 13.86 -10.90 -1.03
N GLU A 93 12.61 -11.07 -0.61
CA GLU A 93 12.10 -12.36 -0.08
C GLU A 93 12.09 -13.45 -1.17
N VAL A 94 11.69 -13.10 -2.40
CA VAL A 94 11.73 -14.00 -3.55
C VAL A 94 13.16 -14.46 -3.85
N LYS A 95 14.12 -13.52 -3.85
CA LYS A 95 15.54 -13.82 -4.03
C LYS A 95 16.09 -14.71 -2.90
N SER A 96 15.52 -14.64 -1.71
CA SER A 96 15.88 -15.51 -0.58
C SER A 96 15.30 -16.93 -0.69
N GLY A 97 14.42 -17.18 -1.68
CA GLY A 97 13.86 -18.50 -2.01
C GLY A 97 12.37 -18.65 -1.71
N ILE A 98 11.68 -17.61 -1.22
CA ILE A 98 10.25 -17.65 -0.92
C ILE A 98 9.46 -17.38 -2.20
N LYS A 99 8.68 -18.36 -2.67
CA LYS A 99 7.80 -18.15 -3.84
C LYS A 99 6.69 -17.14 -3.51
N LYS A 100 6.31 -16.29 -4.46
CA LYS A 100 5.24 -15.29 -4.27
C LYS A 100 3.91 -15.87 -3.78
N ASN A 101 3.53 -17.05 -4.28
CA ASN A 101 2.35 -17.79 -3.81
C ASN A 101 2.45 -18.34 -2.37
N ARG A 102 3.51 -18.00 -1.63
CA ARG A 102 3.68 -18.24 -0.19
C ARG A 102 3.82 -16.95 0.62
N ILE A 103 3.65 -15.80 -0.03
CA ILE A 103 3.69 -14.48 0.60
C ILE A 103 2.25 -14.00 0.77
N LEU A 104 1.88 -13.66 2.00
CA LEU A 104 0.62 -12.96 2.30
C LEU A 104 0.93 -11.47 2.49
N LEU A 105 0.10 -10.62 1.89
CA LEU A 105 0.17 -9.18 2.07
C LEU A 105 -0.99 -8.72 2.95
N GLY A 106 -0.74 -7.84 3.91
CA GLY A 106 -1.85 -7.31 4.68
C GLY A 106 -1.45 -6.30 5.73
N GLY A 107 -2.46 -5.69 6.34
CA GLY A 107 -2.24 -4.70 7.38
C GLY A 107 -3.51 -4.15 8.01
N PHE A 108 -3.29 -3.27 8.99
CA PHE A 108 -4.33 -2.54 9.70
C PHE A 108 -4.49 -1.13 9.15
N SER A 109 -5.73 -0.66 9.02
CA SER A 109 -6.10 0.68 8.58
C SER A 109 -5.40 1.08 7.27
N MET A 110 -4.50 2.06 7.30
CA MET A 110 -3.72 2.47 6.15
C MET A 110 -2.89 1.32 5.54
N GLY A 111 -2.36 0.42 6.37
CA GLY A 111 -1.58 -0.72 5.90
C GLY A 111 -2.40 -1.74 5.11
N GLY A 112 -3.67 -1.96 5.46
CA GLY A 112 -4.56 -2.82 4.68
C GLY A 112 -4.93 -2.20 3.32
N CYS A 113 -5.11 -0.88 3.27
CA CYS A 113 -5.23 -0.16 1.99
C CYS A 113 -3.97 -0.34 1.13
N MET A 114 -2.79 -0.16 1.72
CA MET A 114 -1.52 -0.35 1.02
C MET A 114 -1.37 -1.79 0.50
N ALA A 115 -1.75 -2.80 1.28
CA ALA A 115 -1.71 -4.20 0.87
C ALA A 115 -2.63 -4.49 -0.32
N MET A 116 -3.84 -3.93 -0.34
CA MET A 116 -4.76 -4.06 -1.48
C MET A 116 -4.20 -3.41 -2.74
N HIS A 117 -3.60 -2.21 -2.64
CA HIS A 117 -2.91 -1.59 -3.78
C HIS A 117 -1.79 -2.48 -4.32
N LEU A 118 -0.93 -2.97 -3.43
CA LEU A 118 0.24 -3.75 -3.82
C LEU A 118 -0.16 -5.08 -4.48
N ALA A 119 -1.10 -5.82 -3.89
CA ALA A 119 -1.54 -7.10 -4.41
C ALA A 119 -2.32 -6.95 -5.72
N TYR A 120 -3.37 -6.12 -5.73
CA TYR A 120 -4.29 -6.08 -6.88
C TYR A 120 -3.78 -5.29 -8.07
N ARG A 121 -2.75 -4.44 -7.90
CA ARG A 121 -2.16 -3.67 -9.01
C ARG A 121 -0.80 -4.22 -9.46
N ASN A 122 0.01 -4.76 -8.55
CA ASN A 122 1.41 -5.07 -8.83
C ASN A 122 1.78 -6.55 -8.65
N HIS A 123 1.15 -7.26 -7.70
CA HIS A 123 1.52 -8.63 -7.32
C HIS A 123 0.29 -9.52 -7.18
N GLN A 124 -0.44 -9.75 -8.28
CA GLN A 124 -1.66 -10.58 -8.29
C GLN A 124 -1.36 -12.09 -8.09
N ASP A 125 -0.08 -12.47 -8.02
CA ASP A 125 0.42 -13.84 -7.83
C ASP A 125 0.83 -14.16 -6.38
N VAL A 126 0.50 -13.27 -5.42
CA VAL A 126 0.67 -13.55 -3.98
C VAL A 126 -0.36 -14.57 -3.46
N ALA A 127 -0.09 -15.15 -2.30
CA ALA A 127 -0.96 -16.16 -1.70
C ALA A 127 -2.36 -15.65 -1.32
N GLY A 128 -2.47 -14.36 -1.02
CA GLY A 128 -3.67 -13.75 -0.46
C GLY A 128 -3.41 -12.39 0.14
N VAL A 129 -4.51 -11.70 0.46
CA VAL A 129 -4.52 -10.36 1.04
C VAL A 129 -5.34 -10.35 2.31
N PHE A 130 -4.92 -9.62 3.34
CA PHE A 130 -5.79 -9.30 4.47
C PHE A 130 -5.83 -7.81 4.81
N ALA A 131 -7.00 -7.31 5.17
CA ALA A 131 -7.22 -5.90 5.48
C ALA A 131 -8.10 -5.74 6.72
N LEU A 132 -7.57 -5.07 7.75
CA LEU A 132 -8.23 -4.90 9.04
C LEU A 132 -8.57 -3.43 9.27
N SER A 133 -9.84 -3.08 9.43
CA SER A 133 -10.32 -1.70 9.57
C SER A 133 -9.86 -0.78 8.42
N SER A 134 -9.94 -1.27 7.18
CA SER A 134 -9.41 -0.60 5.99
C SER A 134 -10.49 -0.33 4.95
N PHE A 135 -10.20 0.60 4.05
CA PHE A 135 -11.07 0.95 2.91
C PHE A 135 -10.22 1.40 1.72
N LEU A 136 -10.81 1.35 0.52
CA LEU A 136 -10.33 1.99 -0.70
C LEU A 136 -11.18 3.22 -1.02
N ASN A 137 -10.56 4.20 -1.67
CA ASN A 137 -11.26 5.38 -2.17
C ASN A 137 -12.15 5.02 -3.38
N LYS A 138 -13.28 5.71 -3.56
CA LYS A 138 -14.31 5.33 -4.55
C LYS A 138 -13.80 5.15 -5.98
N THR A 139 -12.83 5.97 -6.38
CA THR A 139 -12.23 5.95 -7.71
C THR A 139 -10.87 5.26 -7.73
N SER A 140 -10.60 4.37 -6.76
CA SER A 140 -9.27 3.80 -6.56
C SER A 140 -8.71 3.14 -7.82
N ALA A 141 -7.41 3.30 -8.03
CA ALA A 141 -6.67 2.62 -9.09
C ALA A 141 -6.73 1.08 -8.95
N VAL A 142 -7.03 0.55 -7.76
CA VAL A 142 -7.28 -0.89 -7.57
C VAL A 142 -8.45 -1.36 -8.41
N TYR A 143 -9.60 -0.68 -8.34
CA TYR A 143 -10.79 -1.06 -9.11
C TYR A 143 -10.52 -1.00 -10.61
N GLN A 144 -9.80 0.02 -11.07
CA GLN A 144 -9.43 0.17 -12.48
C GLN A 144 -8.46 -0.91 -12.97
N ALA A 145 -7.56 -1.39 -12.10
CA ALA A 145 -6.64 -2.48 -12.43
C ALA A 145 -7.39 -3.82 -12.52
N LEU A 146 -8.33 -4.07 -11.60
CA LEU A 146 -9.13 -5.30 -11.58
C LEU A 146 -10.10 -5.39 -12.75
N GLN A 147 -10.71 -4.28 -13.18
CA GLN A 147 -11.54 -4.24 -14.40
C GLN A 147 -10.81 -4.69 -15.68
N LYS A 148 -9.47 -4.68 -15.67
CA LYS A 148 -8.61 -5.06 -16.79
C LYS A 148 -7.89 -6.39 -16.55
N SER A 149 -8.15 -7.06 -15.42
CA SER A 149 -7.50 -8.33 -15.09
C SER A 149 -8.41 -9.50 -15.45
N ASP A 150 -7.85 -10.47 -16.17
CA ASP A 150 -8.53 -11.71 -16.55
C ASP A 150 -7.99 -12.93 -15.77
N GLY A 151 -7.12 -12.68 -14.78
CA GLY A 151 -6.39 -13.72 -14.04
C GLY A 151 -7.06 -14.17 -12.74
N VAL A 152 -6.52 -15.23 -12.15
CA VAL A 152 -6.86 -15.60 -10.76
C VAL A 152 -6.29 -14.55 -9.83
N LEU A 153 -7.16 -13.91 -9.06
CA LEU A 153 -6.79 -12.88 -8.09
C LEU A 153 -6.54 -13.47 -6.70
N PRO A 154 -5.69 -12.84 -5.87
CA PRO A 154 -5.46 -13.28 -4.51
C PRO A 154 -6.70 -13.01 -3.63
N GLU A 155 -7.11 -14.01 -2.83
CA GLU A 155 -8.28 -13.92 -1.96
C GLU A 155 -8.11 -12.82 -0.89
N LEU A 156 -9.20 -12.09 -0.59
CA LEU A 156 -9.24 -11.05 0.44
C LEU A 156 -9.88 -11.58 1.73
N PHE A 157 -9.14 -11.55 2.83
CA PHE A 157 -9.70 -11.59 4.18
C PHE A 157 -9.86 -10.18 4.74
N GLN A 158 -11.09 -9.69 4.87
CA GLN A 158 -11.39 -8.36 5.39
C GLN A 158 -12.16 -8.44 6.70
N CYS A 159 -11.75 -7.65 7.70
CA CYS A 159 -12.46 -7.52 8.98
C CYS A 159 -12.58 -6.05 9.36
N HIS A 160 -13.72 -5.67 9.94
CA HIS A 160 -14.01 -4.30 10.31
C HIS A 160 -14.87 -4.23 11.57
N GLY A 161 -14.55 -3.31 12.48
CA GLY A 161 -15.38 -3.06 13.66
C GLY A 161 -16.64 -2.26 13.28
N THR A 162 -17.83 -2.73 13.64
CA THR A 162 -19.09 -2.04 13.30
C THR A 162 -19.28 -0.70 14.01
N ALA A 163 -18.52 -0.45 15.08
CA ALA A 163 -18.53 0.79 15.86
C ALA A 163 -17.29 1.69 15.60
N ASP A 164 -16.55 1.45 14.51
CA ASP A 164 -15.40 2.29 14.15
C ASP A 164 -15.86 3.68 13.68
N GLU A 165 -15.47 4.71 14.43
CA GLU A 165 -15.81 6.13 14.16
C GLU A 165 -14.75 6.85 13.31
N LEU A 166 -13.59 6.23 13.06
CA LEU A 166 -12.49 6.83 12.29
C LEU A 166 -12.49 6.34 10.85
N VAL A 167 -12.60 5.02 10.68
CA VAL A 167 -12.79 4.39 9.39
C VAL A 167 -14.16 3.76 9.43
N LEU A 168 -15.16 4.46 8.90
CA LEU A 168 -16.55 4.01 9.00
C LEU A 168 -16.71 2.60 8.43
N HIS A 169 -17.44 1.75 9.14
CA HIS A 169 -17.74 0.38 8.69
C HIS A 169 -18.30 0.34 7.27
N SER A 170 -19.15 1.31 6.92
CA SER A 170 -19.73 1.44 5.57
C SER A 170 -18.67 1.62 4.48
N TRP A 171 -17.53 2.26 4.75
CA TRP A 171 -16.45 2.39 3.77
C TRP A 171 -15.76 1.05 3.52
N GLY A 172 -15.56 0.24 4.57
CA GLY A 172 -15.04 -1.11 4.47
C GLY A 172 -16.00 -2.04 3.70
N GLU A 173 -17.30 -1.94 3.98
CA GLU A 173 -18.35 -2.70 3.30
C GLU A 173 -18.49 -2.32 1.82
N GLU A 174 -18.44 -1.02 1.49
CA GLU A 174 -18.43 -0.53 0.12
C GLU A 174 -17.21 -1.08 -0.64
N THR A 175 -16.03 -1.02 -0.02
CA THR A 175 -14.80 -1.60 -0.58
C THR A 175 -14.98 -3.09 -0.88
N ASN A 176 -15.49 -3.86 0.07
CA ASN A 176 -15.71 -5.30 -0.08
C ASN A 176 -16.69 -5.61 -1.21
N SER A 177 -17.79 -4.86 -1.27
CA SER A 177 -18.86 -5.06 -2.24
C SER A 177 -18.38 -4.78 -3.67
N VAL A 178 -17.62 -3.69 -3.87
CA VAL A 178 -17.04 -3.37 -5.17
C VAL A 178 -16.02 -4.44 -5.58
N LEU A 179 -15.11 -4.85 -4.69
CA LEU A 179 -14.12 -5.89 -5.01
C LEU A 179 -14.75 -7.23 -5.37
N LYS A 180 -15.87 -7.61 -4.74
CA LYS A 180 -16.61 -8.84 -5.10
C LYS A 180 -17.33 -8.77 -6.44
N SER A 181 -17.58 -7.56 -6.95
CA SER A 181 -18.30 -7.35 -8.21
C SER A 181 -17.39 -7.32 -9.45
N LEU A 182 -16.07 -7.28 -9.23
CA LEU A 182 -15.02 -7.27 -10.25
C LEU A 182 -14.44 -8.67 -10.41
#